data_AF-A0AAV1GC80-F1
#
_entry.id   AF-A0AAV1GC80-F1
#
_cell.length_a   1.000
_cell.length_b   1.000
_cell.length_c   1.000
_cell.angle_alpha   90.00
_cell.angle_beta   90.00
_cell.angle_gamma   90.00
#
_symmetry.space_group_name_H-M   'P 1'
#
loop_
_entity.id
_entity.type
_entity.pdbx_description
1 polymer ?
#
loop_
_entity_poly.entity_id
_entity_poly.type
_entity_poly.pdbx_seq_one_letter_code
_entity_poly.pdbx_strand_id
1 'polypeptide(L)'
;MKQKKPEINLDYDGCKGGLNNLDKAASTYTCQGTTVRGPVAQFQNVLDISALQYFNVLDRIQPHKEPKSILQKTMFVEELGMILGKSQMKQ
;
A
#
# COMPACT_ATOMS: atom_id res chain seq x y z
N MET A 1 -18.64 -36.41 5.04
CA MET A 1 -18.24 -35.86 3.72
C MET A 1 -18.02 -34.36 3.88
N LYS A 2 -16.81 -33.83 3.63
CA LYS A 2 -16.59 -32.36 3.64
C LYS A 2 -17.36 -31.78 2.46
N GLN A 3 -18.32 -30.89 2.71
CA GLN A 3 -18.96 -30.15 1.63
C GLN A 3 -17.89 -29.32 0.93
N LYS A 4 -17.69 -29.56 -0.37
CA LYS A 4 -16.77 -28.76 -1.18
C LYS A 4 -17.39 -27.37 -1.32
N LYS A 5 -16.63 -26.31 -1.02
CA LYS A 5 -17.09 -24.94 -1.27
C LYS A 5 -17.49 -24.83 -2.75
N PRO A 6 -18.61 -24.16 -3.08
CA PRO A 6 -18.96 -23.85 -4.46
C PRO A 6 -17.82 -23.11 -5.14
N GLU A 7 -17.61 -23.37 -6.44
CA GLU A 7 -16.53 -22.76 -7.24
C GLU A 7 -16.59 -21.23 -7.21
N ILE A 8 -17.80 -20.66 -7.32
CA ILE A 8 -18.07 -19.22 -7.17
C ILE A 8 -17.50 -18.66 -5.86
N ASN A 9 -17.57 -19.43 -4.77
CA ASN A 9 -17.09 -19.00 -3.46
C ASN A 9 -15.55 -19.07 -3.40
N LEU A 10 -14.93 -20.01 -4.11
CA LEU A 10 -13.46 -20.11 -4.22
C LEU A 10 -12.91 -18.95 -5.06
N ASP A 11 -13.55 -18.61 -6.17
CA ASP A 11 -13.18 -17.48 -7.03
C ASP A 11 -13.30 -16.14 -6.29
N TYR A 12 -14.39 -15.97 -5.56
CA TYR A 12 -14.60 -14.78 -4.72
C TYR A 12 -13.53 -14.67 -3.63
N ASP A 13 -13.25 -15.75 -2.89
CA ASP A 13 -12.21 -15.76 -1.86
C ASP A 13 -10.82 -15.44 -2.45
N GLY A 14 -10.54 -15.90 -3.68
CA GLY A 14 -9.32 -15.59 -4.42
C GLY A 14 -9.16 -14.11 -4.76
N CYS A 15 -10.26 -13.42 -5.09
CA CYS A 15 -10.23 -12.01 -5.49
C CYS A 15 -10.41 -11.04 -4.32
N LYS A 16 -11.13 -11.44 -3.25
CA LYS A 16 -11.45 -10.58 -2.09
C LYS A 16 -10.20 -10.09 -1.36
N GLY A 17 -9.14 -10.90 -1.35
CA GLY A 17 -7.91 -10.59 -0.62
C GLY A 17 -7.16 -9.35 -1.15
N GLY A 18 -7.31 -9.00 -2.42
CA GLY A 18 -6.55 -7.91 -3.04
C GLY A 18 -6.79 -6.56 -2.38
N LEU A 19 -8.06 -6.15 -2.30
CA LEU A 19 -8.44 -4.86 -1.70
C LEU A 19 -8.20 -4.85 -0.19
N ASN A 20 -8.52 -5.95 0.50
CA ASN A 20 -8.30 -6.08 1.95
C ASN A 20 -6.82 -5.96 2.33
N ASN A 21 -5.92 -6.52 1.53
CA ASN A 21 -4.48 -6.42 1.77
C ASN A 21 -3.97 -4.99 1.53
N LEU A 22 -4.51 -4.28 0.53
CA LEU A 22 -4.17 -2.89 0.27
C LEU A 22 -4.68 -1.98 1.40
N ASP A 23 -5.94 -2.15 1.83
CA ASP A 23 -6.54 -1.40 2.93
C ASP A 23 -5.76 -1.57 4.25
N LYS A 24 -5.38 -2.81 4.57
CA LYS A 24 -4.54 -3.10 5.72
C LYS A 24 -3.16 -2.43 5.62
N ALA A 25 -2.55 -2.43 4.43
CA ALA A 25 -1.28 -1.77 4.21
C ALA A 25 -1.41 -0.24 4.30
N ALA A 26 -2.47 0.35 3.72
CA ALA A 26 -2.75 1.78 3.80
C ALA A 26 -2.95 2.23 5.25
N SER A 27 -3.61 1.41 6.07
CA SER A 27 -3.77 1.69 7.50
C SER A 27 -2.45 1.63 8.29
N THR A 28 -1.46 0.88 7.79
CA THR A 28 -0.15 0.72 8.46
C THR A 28 0.83 1.81 8.03
N TYR A 29 0.85 2.15 6.74
CA TYR A 29 1.75 3.12 6.13
C TYR A 29 0.96 4.34 5.67
N THR A 30 0.48 5.11 6.64
CA THR A 30 -0.35 6.29 6.38
C THR A 30 0.38 7.58 6.72
N CYS A 31 0.20 8.60 5.87
CA CYS A 31 0.54 9.99 6.17
C CYS A 31 -0.68 10.81 6.62
N GLN A 32 -1.80 10.16 6.97
CA GLN A 32 -2.97 10.84 7.49
C GLN A 32 -2.65 11.51 8.83
N GLY A 33 -2.97 12.80 8.89
CA GLY A 33 -2.99 13.58 10.12
C GLY A 33 -4.41 14.01 10.44
N THR A 34 -4.65 14.46 11.67
CA THR A 34 -5.95 15.00 12.06
C THR A 34 -6.32 16.21 11.20
N THR A 35 -7.42 16.11 10.45
CA THR A 35 -7.94 17.18 9.61
C THR A 35 -9.45 17.16 9.58
N VAL A 36 -10.07 18.34 9.60
CA VAL A 36 -11.53 18.51 9.39
C VAL A 36 -11.87 18.82 7.92
N ARG A 37 -10.85 18.96 7.08
CA ARG A 37 -11.02 19.33 5.67
C ARG A 37 -11.08 18.06 4.81
N GLY A 38 -12.28 17.69 4.39
CA GLY A 38 -12.53 16.51 3.54
C GLY A 38 -11.57 16.35 2.35
N PRO A 39 -11.32 17.42 1.55
CA PRO A 39 -10.38 17.33 0.42
C PRO A 39 -8.94 16.98 0.83
N VAL A 40 -8.49 17.45 2.00
CA VAL A 40 -7.15 17.14 2.50
C VAL A 40 -7.06 15.67 2.92
N ALA A 41 -8.09 15.15 3.60
CA ALA A 41 -8.15 13.72 3.93
C ALA A 41 -8.17 12.84 2.67
N GLN A 42 -8.93 13.26 1.65
CA GLN A 42 -8.95 12.56 0.36
C GLN A 42 -7.58 12.59 -0.33
N PHE A 43 -6.88 13.72 -0.30
CA PHE A 43 -5.54 13.81 -0.86
C PHE A 43 -4.55 12.89 -0.13
N GLN A 44 -4.60 12.83 1.20
CA GLN A 44 -3.78 11.91 2.00
C GLN A 44 -4.03 10.44 1.63
N ASN A 45 -5.30 10.06 1.40
CA ASN A 45 -5.62 8.71 0.92
C ASN A 45 -4.98 8.40 -0.44
N VAL A 46 -5.03 9.36 -1.36
CA VAL A 46 -4.43 9.20 -2.69
C VAL A 46 -2.92 9.02 -2.57
N LEU A 47 -2.26 9.76 -1.67
CA LEU A 47 -0.83 9.61 -1.42
C LEU A 47 -0.49 8.22 -0.88
N ASP A 48 -1.17 7.78 0.17
CA ASP A 48 -0.93 6.48 0.82
C ASP A 48 -1.10 5.32 -0.18
N ILE A 49 -2.20 5.31 -0.93
CA ILE A 49 -2.49 4.28 -1.93
C ILE A 49 -1.47 4.30 -3.08
N SER A 50 -1.10 5.49 -3.56
CA SER A 50 -0.16 5.63 -4.68
C SER A 50 1.25 5.16 -4.31
N ALA A 51 1.72 5.48 -3.11
CA ALA A 51 3.03 5.03 -2.63
C ALA A 51 3.10 3.50 -2.52
N LEU A 52 2.06 2.88 -1.94
CA LEU A 52 1.97 1.42 -1.83
C LEU A 52 1.87 0.74 -3.20
N GLN A 53 1.12 1.34 -4.12
CA GLN A 53 1.01 0.81 -5.48
C GLN A 53 2.32 0.92 -6.23
N TYR A 54 3.03 2.04 -6.10
CA TYR A 54 4.35 2.23 -6.69
C TYR A 54 5.35 1.20 -6.16
N PHE A 55 5.37 0.94 -4.85
CA PHE A 55 6.17 -0.13 -4.27
C PHE A 55 5.88 -1.49 -4.94
N ASN A 56 4.60 -1.84 -5.09
CA ASN A 56 4.21 -3.09 -5.73
C ASN A 56 4.63 -3.17 -7.22
N VAL A 57 4.60 -2.05 -7.95
CA VAL A 57 5.07 -1.99 -9.34
C VAL A 57 6.58 -2.11 -9.40
N LEU A 58 7.31 -1.39 -8.55
CA LEU A 58 8.76 -1.42 -8.47
C LEU A 58 9.25 -2.84 -8.17
N ASP A 59 8.64 -3.51 -7.20
CA ASP A 59 8.95 -4.90 -6.83
C ASP A 59 8.60 -5.90 -7.95
N ARG A 60 7.62 -5.62 -8.83
CA ARG A 60 7.36 -6.46 -10.01
C ARG A 60 8.43 -6.30 -11.08
N ILE A 61 8.97 -5.09 -11.25
CA ILE A 61 9.99 -4.77 -12.25
C ILE A 61 11.37 -5.23 -11.76
N GLN A 62 11.66 -5.02 -10.48
CA GLN A 62 12.91 -5.37 -9.83
C GLN A 62 12.60 -6.09 -8.50
N PRO A 63 12.34 -7.41 -8.56
CA PRO A 63 12.01 -8.18 -7.38
C PRO A 63 13.19 -8.22 -6.40
N HIS A 64 12.88 -8.05 -5.13
CA HIS A 64 13.85 -8.28 -4.07
C HIS A 64 14.25 -9.76 -4.02
N LYS A 65 15.52 -10.04 -3.70
CA LYS A 65 16.03 -11.41 -3.54
C LYS A 65 15.37 -12.16 -2.36
N GLU A 66 14.88 -11.42 -1.38
CA GLU A 66 14.25 -11.91 -0.16
C GLU A 66 12.74 -11.64 -0.20
N PRO A 67 11.92 -12.47 0.46
CA PRO A 67 10.47 -12.28 0.51
C PRO A 67 10.09 -10.91 1.08
N LYS A 68 8.93 -10.40 0.64
CA LYS A 68 8.38 -9.09 1.01
C LYS A 68 8.32 -8.94 2.52
N SER A 69 9.26 -8.21 3.09
CA SER A 69 9.28 -7.93 4.52
C SER A 69 8.57 -6.60 4.80
N ILE A 70 7.96 -6.50 5.98
CA ILE A 70 7.44 -5.24 6.52
C ILE A 70 8.55 -4.18 6.48
N LEU A 71 9.78 -4.58 6.83
CA LEU A 71 10.94 -3.71 6.86
C LEU A 71 11.26 -3.08 5.50
N GLN A 72 11.16 -3.83 4.40
CA GLN A 72 11.39 -3.29 3.04
C GLN A 72 10.38 -2.19 2.68
N LYS A 73 9.10 -2.39 3.05
CA LYS A 73 8.06 -1.37 2.81
C LYS A 73 8.30 -0.13 3.67
N THR A 74 8.66 -0.31 4.95
CA THR A 74 9.03 0.81 5.83
C THR A 74 10.19 1.61 5.24
N MET A 75 11.29 0.96 4.88
CA MET A 75 12.46 1.60 4.27
C MET A 75 12.09 2.36 2.99
N PHE A 76 11.28 1.75 2.13
CA PHE A 76 10.82 2.38 0.90
C PHE A 76 10.04 3.69 1.17
N VAL A 77 9.08 3.66 2.10
CA VAL A 77 8.26 4.84 2.43
C VAL A 77 9.11 5.94 3.08
N GLU A 78 10.04 5.58 3.95
CA GLU A 78 11.00 6.52 4.56
C GLU A 78 11.88 7.20 3.50
N GLU A 79 12.47 6.41 2.60
CA GLU A 79 13.33 6.92 1.54
C GLU A 79 12.55 7.84 0.57
N LEU A 80 11.33 7.43 0.19
CA LEU A 80 10.44 8.24 -0.63
C LEU A 80 10.15 9.59 0.03
N GLY A 81 9.78 9.60 1.32
CA GLY A 81 9.52 10.82 2.07
C GLY A 81 10.74 11.74 2.14
N MET A 82 11.93 11.17 2.34
CA MET A 82 13.19 11.92 2.39
C MET A 82 13.56 12.53 1.04
N ILE A 83 13.37 11.81 -0.07
CA ILE A 83 13.63 12.32 -1.42
C ILE A 83 12.70 13.49 -1.74
N LEU A 84 11.41 13.30 -1.51
CA LEU A 84 10.39 14.33 -1.77
C LEU A 84 10.63 15.56 -0.89
N GLY A 85 10.92 15.38 0.40
CA GLY A 85 11.22 16.47 1.31
C GLY A 85 12.47 17.25 0.92
N LYS A 86 13.58 16.56 0.60
CA LYS A 86 14.82 17.21 0.13
C LYS A 86 14.62 18.01 -1.15
N SER A 87 13.74 17.56 -2.05
CA SER A 87 13.43 18.29 -3.28
C SER A 87 12.75 19.63 -3.01
N GLN A 88 11.96 19.75 -1.93
CA GLN A 88 11.27 20.99 -1.58
C GLN A 88 12.18 21.95 -0.78
N MET A 89 13.10 21.43 0.02
CA MET A 89 14.05 22.25 0.81
C MET A 89 15.16 22.90 -0.02
N LYS A 90 15.35 22.48 -1.27
CA LYS A 90 16.36 23.04 -2.20
C LYS A 90 15.81 24.15 -3.10
N GLN A 91 14.56 24.57 -2.90
CA GLN A 91 13.93 25.68 -3.62
C GLN A 91 14.04 26.98 -2.83
#